data_AF-D2R644-F1
#
_entry.id   AF-D2R644-F1
#
_cell.length_a   1.000
_cell.length_b   1.000
_cell.length_c   1.000
_cell.angle_alpha   90.00
_cell.angle_beta   90.00
_cell.angle_gamma   90.00
#
_symmetry.space_group_name_H-M   'P 1'
#
loop_
_entity.id
_entity.type
_entity.pdbx_description
1 polymer ?
#
loop_
_entity_poly.entity_id
_entity_poly.type
_entity_poly.pdbx_seq_one_letter_code
_entity_poly.pdbx_strand_id
1 'polypeptide(L)'
;MGTFNTLAALLTCPRCGKQGEMEIELRHGNTANQLHLKLGDDYPRMLREPVSSADQLGAALLLVEGYCECHLCQKDFFVTVALENNRLTSAQVDLTKLGHVPD
;
A
#
# COMPACT_ATOMS: atom_id res chain seq x y z
N MET A 1 16.05 -1.01 -10.07
CA MET A 1 14.83 -1.81 -9.89
C MET A 1 14.76 -2.15 -8.42
N GLY A 2 13.79 -1.62 -7.68
CA GLY A 2 13.59 -1.96 -6.28
C GLY A 2 12.78 -3.25 -6.18
N THR A 3 13.02 -4.04 -5.14
CA THR A 3 12.09 -5.10 -4.73
C THR A 3 11.01 -4.43 -3.89
N PHE A 4 9.74 -4.65 -4.20
CA PHE A 4 8.59 -4.14 -3.48
C PHE A 4 7.60 -5.27 -3.23
N ASN A 5 6.88 -5.23 -2.11
CA ASN A 5 5.72 -6.09 -1.95
C ASN A 5 4.56 -5.44 -2.72
N THR A 6 3.65 -6.25 -3.25
CA THR A 6 2.45 -5.78 -3.92
C THR A 6 1.22 -6.17 -3.12
N LEU A 7 0.23 -5.29 -3.08
CA LEU A 7 -1.08 -5.55 -2.52
C LEU A 7 -2.12 -5.45 -3.64
N ALA A 8 -2.85 -6.53 -3.88
CA ALA A 8 -4.03 -6.52 -4.73
C ALA A 8 -5.23 -6.01 -3.92
N ALA A 9 -5.83 -4.91 -4.36
CA ALA A 9 -7.04 -4.36 -3.76
C ALA A 9 -7.98 -3.77 -4.80
N LEU A 10 -9.27 -3.79 -4.49
CA LEU A 10 -10.31 -3.17 -5.31
C LEU A 10 -10.32 -1.66 -5.04
N LEU A 11 -9.93 -0.86 -6.03
CA LEU A 11 -9.84 0.60 -5.92
C LEU A 11 -10.59 1.29 -7.05
N THR A 12 -11.04 2.52 -6.77
CA THR A 12 -11.57 3.44 -7.79
C THR A 12 -10.47 4.40 -8.19
N CYS A 13 -10.07 4.40 -9.46
CA CYS A 13 -9.06 5.32 -9.95
C CYS A 13 -9.55 6.76 -9.83
N PRO A 14 -8.82 7.67 -9.16
CA PRO A 14 -9.22 9.07 -9.01
C PRO A 14 -9.14 9.85 -10.33
N ARG A 15 -8.46 9.30 -11.34
CA ARG A 15 -8.21 9.95 -12.63
C ARG A 15 -9.30 9.66 -13.66
N CYS A 16 -9.68 8.38 -13.81
CA CYS A 16 -10.70 7.97 -14.78
C CYS A 16 -12.04 7.54 -14.17
N GLY A 17 -12.14 7.46 -12.84
CA GLY A 17 -13.36 7.07 -12.12
C GLY A 17 -13.75 5.59 -12.23
N LYS A 18 -12.94 4.76 -12.89
CA LYS A 18 -13.21 3.33 -13.05
C LYS A 18 -12.72 2.56 -11.83
N GLN A 19 -13.54 1.59 -11.41
CA GLN A 19 -13.21 0.66 -10.35
C GLN A 19 -12.62 -0.63 -10.94
N GLY A 20 -11.57 -1.15 -10.31
CA GLY A 20 -10.93 -2.38 -10.73
C GLY A 20 -10.02 -2.92 -9.63
N GLU A 21 -9.63 -4.18 -9.74
CA GLU A 21 -8.55 -4.73 -8.93
C GLU A 21 -7.23 -4.15 -9.45
N MET A 22 -6.47 -3.51 -8.58
CA MET A 22 -5.22 -2.86 -8.93
C MET A 22 -4.11 -3.33 -7.99
N GLU A 23 -2.88 -3.37 -8.51
CA GLU A 23 -1.69 -3.70 -7.75
C GLU A 23 -1.10 -2.44 -7.14
N ILE A 24 -0.96 -2.45 -5.82
CA ILE A 24 -0.37 -1.36 -5.03
C ILE A 24 1.03 -1.80 -4.62
N GLU A 25 2.06 -1.09 -5.07
CA GLU A 25 3.43 -1.27 -4.63
C GLU A 25 3.61 -0.69 -3.22
N LEU A 26 3.98 -1.54 -2.27
CA LEU A 26 4.27 -1.18 -0.89
C LEU A 26 5.78 -1.08 -0.70
N ARG A 27 6.25 0.14 -0.40
CA ARG A 27 7.68 0.44 -0.20
C ARG A 27 8.13 0.37 1.26
N HIS A 28 7.36 -0.31 2.11
CA HIS A 28 7.57 -0.40 3.54
C HIS A 28 7.98 -1.81 3.98
N GLY A 29 8.77 -1.93 5.05
CA GLY A 29 9.16 -3.21 5.63
C GLY A 29 10.04 -4.08 4.73
N ASN A 30 9.96 -5.41 4.92
CA ASN A 30 10.82 -6.34 4.17
C ASN A 30 10.25 -6.59 2.78
N THR A 31 10.89 -6.02 1.77
CA THR A 31 10.50 -6.19 0.37
C THR A 31 11.34 -7.21 -0.40
N ALA A 32 12.31 -7.87 0.24
CA ALA A 32 13.26 -8.77 -0.41
C ALA A 32 12.58 -9.99 -1.07
N ASN A 33 11.39 -10.36 -0.58
CA ASN A 33 10.64 -11.53 -1.03
C ASN A 33 9.60 -11.21 -2.11
N GLN A 34 9.41 -9.94 -2.48
CA GLN A 34 8.42 -9.49 -3.49
C GLN A 34 7.05 -10.16 -3.30
N LEU A 35 6.51 -10.10 -2.08
CA LEU A 35 5.27 -10.81 -1.77
C LEU A 35 4.08 -10.17 -2.50
N HIS A 36 3.17 -11.02 -2.98
CA HIS A 36 1.86 -10.62 -3.46
C HIS A 36 0.83 -10.85 -2.34
N LEU A 37 0.26 -9.77 -1.83
CA LEU A 37 -0.60 -9.75 -0.64
C LEU A 37 -2.01 -9.29 -1.01
N LYS A 38 -2.96 -9.60 -0.14
CA LYS A 38 -4.35 -9.14 -0.19
C LYS A 38 -4.73 -8.43 1.11
N LEU A 39 -5.82 -7.68 1.07
CA LEU A 39 -6.42 -7.14 2.30
C LEU A 39 -6.83 -8.31 3.21
N GLY A 40 -6.41 -8.23 4.47
CA GLY A 40 -6.54 -9.31 5.44
C GLY A 40 -5.30 -10.21 5.56
N ASP A 41 -4.27 -10.03 4.75
CA ASP A 41 -3.01 -10.77 4.92
C ASP A 41 -2.10 -10.10 5.97
N ASP A 42 -1.25 -10.92 6.59
CA ASP A 42 -0.17 -10.46 7.46
C ASP A 42 0.97 -9.85 6.62
N TYR A 43 1.42 -8.65 7.00
CA TYR A 43 2.51 -7.97 6.30
C TYR A 43 3.87 -8.38 6.89
N PRO A 44 4.88 -8.72 6.06
CA PRO A 44 6.21 -9.09 6.55
C PRO A 44 6.95 -7.87 7.12
N ARG A 45 7.05 -7.78 8.46
CA ARG A 45 7.88 -6.75 9.11
C ARG A 45 9.36 -7.02 8.86
N MET A 46 10.17 -5.96 8.73
CA MET A 46 11.61 -6.11 8.96
C MET A 46 11.85 -6.33 10.46
N LEU A 47 12.48 -7.45 10.83
CA LEU A 47 12.90 -7.78 12.19
C LEU A 47 13.88 -6.77 12.85
N ARG A 48 14.31 -5.72 12.11
CA ARG A 48 15.35 -4.78 12.52
C ARG A 48 14.90 -3.32 12.62
N GLU A 49 13.65 -2.99 12.32
CA GLU A 49 13.16 -1.63 12.58
C GLU A 49 12.91 -1.47 14.09
N PRO A 50 13.38 -0.37 14.72
CA PRO A 50 13.07 -0.11 16.10
C PRO A 50 11.55 -0.02 16.23
N VAL A 51 10.98 -0.97 16.96
CA VAL A 51 9.56 -0.98 17.32
C VAL A 51 9.31 0.29 18.11
N SER A 52 8.59 1.24 17.53
CA SER A 52 8.14 2.41 18.27
C SER A 52 7.32 1.92 19.46
N SER A 53 7.38 2.57 20.63
CA SER A 53 6.63 2.11 21.82
C SER A 53 5.13 1.92 21.57
N ALA A 54 4.57 2.59 20.56
CA ALA A 54 3.19 2.38 20.09
C ALA A 54 2.95 1.01 19.46
N ASP A 55 3.90 0.46 18.70
CA ASP A 55 3.82 -0.88 18.09
C ASP A 55 3.90 -2.00 19.13
N GLN A 56 4.61 -1.78 20.25
CA GLN A 56 4.74 -2.75 21.34
C GLN A 56 3.42 -2.99 22.09
N LEU A 57 2.47 -2.06 22.02
CA LEU A 57 1.18 -2.13 22.71
C LEU A 57 0.08 -2.84 21.89
N GLY A 58 0.41 -3.40 20.72
CA GLY A 58 -0.55 -4.19 19.92
C GLY A 58 -1.79 -3.40 19.46
N ALA A 59 -1.61 -2.09 19.26
CA ALA A 59 -2.68 -1.16 18.84
C ALA A 59 -2.19 -0.09 17.83
N ALA A 60 -0.98 -0.25 17.29
CA ALA A 60 -0.46 0.72 16.33
C ALA A 60 -1.11 0.50 14.96
N LEU A 61 -2.10 1.33 14.66
CA LEU A 61 -2.46 1.63 13.29
C LEU A 61 -1.29 2.38 12.65
N LEU A 62 -0.64 1.74 11.68
CA LEU A 62 0.40 2.33 10.85
C LEU A 62 -0.18 2.62 9.47
N LEU A 63 -0.03 3.85 8.99
CA LEU A 63 -0.40 4.22 7.63
C LEU A 63 0.84 4.15 6.74
N VAL A 64 0.77 3.28 5.74
CA VAL A 64 1.82 3.01 4.78
C VAL A 64 1.45 3.63 3.45
N GLU A 65 2.39 4.32 2.82
CA GLU A 65 2.22 4.79 1.45
C GLU A 65 2.42 3.64 0.46
N GLY A 66 1.47 3.55 -0.46
CA GLY A 66 1.46 2.67 -1.60
C GLY A 66 1.41 3.47 -2.91
N TYR A 67 2.01 2.91 -3.94
CA TYR A 67 1.99 3.45 -5.29
C TYR A 67 1.16 2.55 -6.19
N CYS A 68 0.30 3.13 -7.02
CA CYS A 68 -0.58 2.36 -7.91
C CYS A 68 -0.61 3.00 -9.29
N GLU A 69 -0.58 2.18 -10.33
CA GLU A 69 -0.83 2.60 -11.72
C GLU A 69 -2.16 2.02 -12.22
N CYS A 70 -3.02 2.87 -12.79
CA CYS A 70 -4.26 2.40 -13.37
C CYS A 70 -4.03 1.71 -14.72
N HIS A 71 -4.36 0.43 -14.83
CA HIS A 71 -4.28 -0.31 -16.10
C HIS A 71 -5.23 0.20 -17.21
N LEU A 72 -6.18 1.09 -16.89
CA LEU A 72 -7.16 1.64 -17.85
C LEU A 72 -6.72 2.97 -18.45
N CYS A 73 -6.32 3.93 -17.61
CA CYS A 73 -5.88 5.26 -18.07
C CYS A 73 -4.37 5.44 -18.06
N GLN A 74 -3.61 4.45 -17.58
CA GLN A 74 -2.15 4.49 -17.45
C GLN A 74 -1.64 5.69 -16.64
N LYS A 75 -2.49 6.19 -15.73
CA LYS A 75 -2.14 7.26 -14.79
C LYS A 75 -1.88 6.64 -13.44
N ASP A 76 -0.86 7.14 -12.78
CA ASP A 76 -0.51 6.74 -11.43
C ASP A 76 -1.20 7.61 -10.39
N PHE A 77 -1.29 7.07 -9.19
CA PHE A 77 -1.81 7.74 -8.01
C PHE A 77 -1.28 7.06 -6.75
N PHE A 78 -1.29 7.81 -5.65
CA PHE A 78 -0.88 7.29 -4.36
C PHE A 78 -2.06 6.70 -3.60
N VAL A 79 -1.77 5.69 -2.78
CA VAL A 79 -2.72 4.97 -1.97
C VAL A 79 -2.19 4.92 -0.56
N THR A 80 -3.01 5.23 0.43
CA THR A 80 -2.70 5.01 1.84
C THR A 80 -3.25 3.64 2.26
N VAL A 81 -2.37 2.80 2.75
CA VAL A 81 -2.68 1.44 3.21
C VAL A 81 -2.56 1.38 4.71
N ALA A 82 -3.63 0.96 5.38
CA ALA A 82 -3.66 0.77 6.82
C ALA A 82 -3.09 -0.60 7.19
N LEU A 83 -2.08 -0.60 8.05
CA LEU A 83 -1.53 -1.77 8.69
C LEU A 83 -1.88 -1.71 10.18
N GLU A 84 -2.78 -2.58 10.64
CA GLU A 84 -3.17 -2.68 12.04
C GLU A 84 -2.82 -4.06 12.56
N ASN A 85 -2.11 -4.14 13.68
CA ASN A 85 -1.70 -5.43 14.27
C ASN A 85 -0.98 -6.34 13.29
N ASN A 86 -0.16 -5.72 12.45
CA ASN A 86 0.59 -6.37 11.37
C ASN A 86 -0.25 -6.95 10.23
N ARG A 87 -1.50 -6.51 10.10
CA ARG A 87 -2.43 -6.96 9.09
C ARG A 87 -2.86 -5.82 8.18
N LEU A 88 -2.91 -6.07 6.88
CA LEU A 88 -3.41 -5.08 5.92
C LEU A 88 -4.92 -4.96 6.06
N THR A 89 -5.44 -3.87 6.62
CA THR A 89 -6.86 -3.74 6.93
C THR A 89 -7.64 -2.92 5.90
N SER A 90 -7.01 -1.94 5.27
CA SER A 90 -7.65 -1.14 4.24
C SER A 90 -6.64 -0.50 3.29
N ALA A 91 -7.11 -0.15 2.09
CA ALA A 91 -6.38 0.63 1.11
C ALA A 91 -7.31 1.72 0.58
N GLN A 92 -6.87 2.98 0.66
CA GLN A 92 -7.66 4.13 0.21
C GLN A 92 -6.79 5.04 -0.65
N VAL A 93 -7.35 5.54 -1.74
CA VAL A 93 -6.65 6.50 -2.60
C VAL A 93 -6.36 7.78 -1.83
N ASP A 94 -5.10 8.23 -1.86
CA ASP A 94 -4.70 9.50 -1.27
C ASP A 94 -4.92 10.63 -2.27
N LEU A 95 -6.04 11.34 -2.10
CA LEU A 95 -6.40 12.48 -2.94
C LEU A 95 -5.57 13.75 -2.63
N THR A 96 -4.78 13.73 -1.56
CA THR A 96 -3.90 14.86 -1.21
C THR A 96 -2.59 14.85 -1.98
N LYS A 97 -2.24 13.70 -2.58
CA LYS A 97 -1.04 13.52 -3.40
C LYS A 97 -1.39 13.30 -4.86
N LEU A 98 -0.80 14.11 -5.72
CA LEU A 98 -0.88 13.93 -7.16
C LEU A 98 0.10 12.84 -7.60
N GLY A 99 -0.36 11.98 -8.52
CA GLY A 99 0.51 11.07 -9.25
C GLY A 99 1.56 11.82 -10.06
N HIS A 100 2.63 11.12 -10.43
CA HIS A 100 3.72 11.69 -11.22
C HIS A 100 3.36 11.85 -12.70
N VAL A 101 2.44 11.05 -13.21
CA VAL A 101 1.98 11.10 -14.60
C VAL A 101 0.96 12.25 -14.75
N PRO A 102 1.27 13.25 -15.60
CA PRO A 102 0.37 14.38 -15.85
C PRO A 102 -0.96 13.89 -16.46
N ASP A 103 -2.01 14.72 -16.38
CA ASP A 103 -3.34 14.40 -16.96
C ASP A 103 -3.29 14.29 -18.49
#